data_AF-A0A015IP26-F1
#
_entry.id   AF-A0A015IP26-F1
#
_cell.length_a   1.000
_cell.length_b   1.000
_cell.length_c   1.000
_cell.angle_alpha   90.00
_cell.angle_beta   90.00
_cell.angle_gamma   90.00
#
_symmetry.space_group_name_H-M   'P 1'
#
loop_
_entity.id
_entity.type
_entity.pdbx_description
1 polymer ?
#
loop_
_entity_poly.entity_id
_entity_poly.type
_entity_poly.pdbx_seq_one_letter_code
_entity_poly.pdbx_strand_id
1 'polypeptide(L)'
;MTNMALNFIGDDAEIWYDVDGIPLKWHYPIGLLYDLHTGYRPDSNSPPPLPWPVTVHFKNFPIDKLIRAQAIDATQDFFMSMIKEADFLRNGSTKKVMNLSKNDQTQLLDGLWSSFSQKYRTENYDRFWSINYRLVTNDGQLPKHIPLRIYLPDNCPVIQEPIAPSDENGNQLTLGDVLHQILPELFPSPLPTENAFAAPVIHGVIPQLNIPILWASQNLCYPDNFLHIVVLLET
;
A
#
# COMPACT_ATOMS: atom_id res chain seq x y z
N MET A 1 12.50 -7.63 -40.96
CA MET A 1 13.05 -6.34 -40.54
C MET A 1 13.47 -6.47 -39.09
N THR A 2 14.77 -6.35 -38.91
CA THR A 2 15.64 -6.30 -37.73
C THR A 2 14.96 -6.28 -36.36
N ASN A 3 15.18 -7.38 -35.62
CA ASN A 3 14.97 -7.49 -34.18
C ASN A 3 15.95 -6.51 -33.50
N MET A 4 15.48 -5.32 -33.13
CA MET A 4 16.24 -4.41 -32.25
C MET A 4 16.20 -5.00 -30.84
N ALA A 5 17.02 -6.02 -30.60
CA ALA A 5 17.48 -6.30 -29.26
C ALA A 5 18.28 -5.07 -28.84
N LEU A 6 17.66 -4.20 -28.03
CA LEU A 6 18.39 -3.21 -27.25
C LEU A 6 19.39 -4.01 -26.40
N ASN A 7 20.63 -4.11 -26.87
CA ASN A 7 21.72 -4.69 -26.11
C ASN A 7 21.98 -3.75 -24.92
N PHE A 8 21.23 -3.97 -23.85
CA PHE A 8 21.47 -3.32 -22.57
C PHE A 8 22.80 -3.81 -22.02
N ILE A 9 23.72 -2.87 -21.79
CA ILE A 9 24.97 -3.09 -21.08
C ILE A 9 24.89 -2.22 -19.83
N GLY A 10 24.20 -2.74 -18.83
CA GLY A 10 24.11 -2.21 -17.47
C GLY A 10 23.78 -3.35 -16.53
N ASP A 11 24.17 -3.21 -15.27
CA ASP A 11 23.68 -4.13 -14.24
C ASP A 11 22.21 -3.77 -13.97
N ASP A 12 21.29 -4.74 -14.07
CA ASP A 12 19.86 -4.54 -13.76
C ASP A 12 19.68 -3.93 -12.35
N ALA A 13 20.66 -4.15 -11.45
CA ALA A 13 20.72 -3.57 -10.11
C ALA A 13 20.99 -2.05 -10.05
N GLU A 14 21.24 -1.39 -11.19
CA GLU A 14 21.43 0.07 -11.29
C GLU A 14 20.22 0.80 -11.88
N ILE A 15 19.16 0.09 -12.30
CA ILE A 15 17.94 0.72 -12.83
C ILE A 15 17.15 1.36 -11.69
N TRP A 16 16.79 2.62 -11.85
CA TRP A 16 15.90 3.32 -10.92
C TRP A 16 14.97 4.29 -11.65
N TYR A 17 13.91 4.70 -10.96
CA TYR A 17 12.85 5.53 -11.52
C TYR A 17 12.70 6.82 -10.73
N ASP A 18 12.34 7.90 -11.40
CA ASP A 18 12.01 9.17 -10.76
C ASP A 18 10.82 9.85 -11.43
N VAL A 19 10.22 10.77 -10.67
CA VAL A 19 9.21 11.70 -11.15
C VAL A 19 9.59 13.07 -10.62
N ASP A 20 9.75 14.04 -11.53
CA ASP A 20 10.13 15.42 -11.22
C ASP A 20 11.35 15.54 -10.29
N GLY A 21 12.35 14.66 -10.47
CA GLY A 21 13.58 14.64 -9.67
C GLY A 21 13.47 13.90 -8.34
N ILE A 22 12.32 13.31 -8.01
CA ILE A 22 12.11 12.55 -6.78
C ILE A 22 12.23 11.04 -7.08
N PRO A 23 13.23 10.33 -6.53
CA PRO A 23 13.40 8.90 -6.74
C PRO A 23 12.23 8.07 -6.17
N LEU A 24 11.71 7.15 -6.98
CA LEU A 24 10.58 6.28 -6.61
C LEU A 24 11.05 5.06 -5.80
N LYS A 25 10.43 4.85 -4.64
CA LYS A 25 10.71 3.70 -3.77
C LYS A 25 10.05 2.43 -4.33
N TRP A 26 10.85 1.53 -4.92
CA TRP A 26 10.34 0.30 -5.55
C TRP A 26 9.52 -0.61 -4.62
N HIS A 27 9.76 -0.54 -3.31
CA HIS A 27 9.10 -1.35 -2.30
C HIS A 27 7.73 -0.78 -1.86
N TYR A 28 7.33 0.39 -2.38
CA TYR A 28 5.98 0.94 -2.18
C TYR A 28 5.08 0.53 -3.34
N PRO A 29 3.79 0.23 -3.08
CA PRO A 29 2.84 -0.02 -4.15
C PRO A 29 2.77 1.14 -5.16
N ILE A 30 2.60 0.81 -6.44
CA ILE A 30 2.58 1.80 -7.54
C ILE A 30 1.47 2.85 -7.33
N GLY A 31 0.26 2.42 -6.94
CA GLY A 31 -0.84 3.35 -6.67
C GLY A 31 -0.54 4.27 -5.48
N LEU A 32 0.14 3.77 -4.45
CA LEU A 32 0.56 4.58 -3.31
C LEU A 32 1.58 5.65 -3.75
N LEU A 33 2.57 5.27 -4.57
CA LEU A 33 3.54 6.22 -5.11
C LEU A 33 2.82 7.30 -5.94
N TYR A 34 1.88 6.92 -6.80
CA TYR A 34 1.14 7.87 -7.61
C TYR A 34 0.35 8.87 -6.73
N ASP A 35 -0.40 8.38 -5.75
CA ASP A 35 -1.18 9.22 -4.83
C ASP A 35 -0.27 10.17 -4.03
N LEU A 36 0.89 9.68 -3.56
CA LEU A 36 1.87 10.46 -2.80
C LEU A 36 2.57 11.53 -3.65
N HIS A 37 2.98 11.20 -4.87
CA HIS A 37 3.76 12.09 -5.73
C HIS A 37 2.91 13.14 -6.44
N THR A 38 1.71 12.77 -6.88
CA THR A 38 0.83 13.75 -7.53
C THR A 38 0.21 14.71 -6.53
N GLY A 39 0.06 14.29 -5.26
CA GLY A 39 -0.68 15.04 -4.26
C GLY A 39 -2.10 15.39 -4.71
N TYR A 40 -2.62 14.66 -5.71
CA TYR A 40 -3.83 15.04 -6.40
C TYR A 40 -5.02 14.74 -5.52
N ARG A 41 -5.81 15.77 -5.24
CA ARG A 41 -7.07 15.63 -4.53
C ARG A 41 -8.16 15.17 -5.51
N PRO A 42 -8.76 13.98 -5.33
CA PRO A 42 -9.72 13.41 -6.29
C PRO A 42 -11.00 14.24 -6.52
N ASP A 43 -11.35 15.13 -5.59
CA ASP A 43 -12.50 16.05 -5.69
C ASP A 43 -12.13 17.38 -6.37
N SER A 44 -10.86 17.61 -6.72
CA SER A 44 -10.43 18.81 -7.44
C SER A 44 -10.71 18.69 -8.93
N ASN A 45 -11.05 19.81 -9.57
CA ASN A 45 -11.36 19.85 -11.01
C ASN A 45 -10.11 19.87 -11.91
N SER A 46 -8.92 19.65 -11.36
CA SER A 46 -7.64 19.75 -12.04
C SER A 46 -6.82 18.47 -11.86
N PRO A 47 -7.19 17.37 -12.56
CA PRO A 47 -6.43 16.13 -12.51
C PRO A 47 -5.01 16.31 -13.05
N PRO A 48 -4.02 15.64 -12.45
CA PRO A 48 -2.67 15.61 -12.99
C PRO A 48 -2.70 15.01 -14.40
N PRO A 49 -1.82 15.47 -15.30
CA PRO A 49 -1.78 14.97 -16.66
C PRO A 49 -1.44 13.47 -16.65
N LEU A 50 -2.28 12.67 -17.30
CA LEU A 50 -2.02 11.27 -17.58
C LEU A 50 -1.48 11.12 -19.02
N PRO A 51 -0.55 10.17 -19.28
CA PRO A 51 0.00 9.17 -18.36
C PRO A 51 1.00 9.75 -17.34
N TRP A 52 1.21 9.04 -16.22
CA TRP A 52 2.20 9.42 -15.19
C TRP A 52 3.62 9.46 -15.79
N PRO A 53 4.29 10.64 -15.83
CA PRO A 53 5.57 10.78 -16.53
C PRO A 53 6.74 10.25 -15.68
N VAL A 54 6.93 8.93 -15.69
CA VAL A 54 8.05 8.26 -15.01
C VAL A 54 9.28 8.28 -15.90
N THR A 55 10.39 8.79 -15.37
CA THR A 55 11.70 8.77 -16.03
C THR A 55 12.53 7.59 -15.54
N VAL A 56 13.21 6.91 -16.46
CA VAL A 56 14.04 5.73 -16.19
C VAL A 56 15.51 6.12 -16.24
N HIS A 57 16.25 5.75 -15.20
CA HIS A 57 17.69 5.97 -15.10
C HIS A 57 18.45 4.66 -15.06
N PHE A 58 19.65 4.68 -15.64
CA PHE A 58 20.55 3.52 -15.73
C PHE A 58 21.91 3.77 -15.07
N LYS A 59 22.12 4.96 -14.50
CA LYS A 59 23.37 5.39 -13.87
C LYS A 59 23.04 6.25 -12.66
N ASN A 60 24.05 6.52 -11.81
CA ASN A 60 23.93 7.41 -10.64
C ASN A 60 22.80 6.98 -9.68
N PHE A 61 22.78 5.70 -9.31
CA PHE A 61 21.77 5.18 -8.38
C PHE A 61 21.81 5.96 -7.05
N PRO A 62 20.68 6.50 -6.55
CA PRO A 62 20.64 7.29 -5.33
C PRO A 62 20.65 6.38 -4.08
N ILE A 63 21.84 5.93 -3.68
CA ILE A 63 22.06 4.98 -2.57
C ILE A 63 21.57 5.55 -1.22
N ASP A 64 21.54 6.87 -1.08
CA ASP A 64 21.07 7.59 0.11
C ASP A 64 19.53 7.61 0.24
N LYS A 65 18.81 7.44 -0.86
CA LYS A 65 17.34 7.55 -0.91
C LYS A 65 16.63 6.24 -1.22
N LEU A 66 17.29 5.35 -1.95
CA LEU A 66 16.72 4.09 -2.41
C LEU A 66 17.49 2.88 -1.91
N ILE A 67 16.73 1.87 -1.51
CA ILE A 67 17.25 0.52 -1.32
C ILE A 67 17.46 -0.06 -2.71
N ARG A 68 18.60 -0.71 -2.97
CA ARG A 68 18.81 -1.40 -4.24
C ARG A 68 17.77 -2.50 -4.40
N ALA A 69 17.02 -2.45 -5.49
CA ALA A 69 16.19 -3.57 -5.90
C ALA A 69 17.14 -4.72 -6.24
N GLN A 70 17.15 -5.74 -5.39
CA GLN A 70 17.79 -7.00 -5.72
C GLN A 70 16.83 -7.78 -6.64
N ALA A 71 17.28 -8.91 -7.21
CA ALA A 71 16.51 -9.75 -8.13
C ALA A 71 15.04 -9.96 -7.70
N ILE A 72 14.18 -10.44 -8.61
CA ILE A 72 12.74 -10.67 -8.37
C ILE A 72 12.47 -11.38 -7.04
N ASP A 73 13.31 -12.35 -6.67
CA ASP A 73 13.24 -13.10 -5.41
C ASP A 73 13.27 -12.19 -4.17
N ALA A 74 14.10 -11.14 -4.15
CA ALA A 74 14.16 -10.19 -3.05
C ALA A 74 12.88 -9.34 -2.93
N THR A 75 12.20 -9.08 -4.04
CA THR A 75 10.89 -8.41 -4.03
C THR A 75 9.82 -9.33 -3.43
N GLN A 76 9.89 -10.63 -3.71
CA GLN A 76 9.02 -11.64 -3.10
C GLN A 76 9.28 -11.77 -1.59
N ASP A 77 10.55 -11.77 -1.17
CA ASP A 77 10.93 -11.80 0.25
C ASP A 77 10.46 -10.55 1.01
N PHE A 78 10.59 -9.36 0.40
CA PHE A 78 10.06 -8.12 0.96
C PHE A 78 8.53 -8.20 1.12
N PHE A 79 7.83 -8.65 0.08
CA PHE A 79 6.38 -8.82 0.12
C PHE A 79 5.93 -9.81 1.20
N MET A 80 6.60 -10.97 1.32
CA MET A 80 6.30 -11.93 2.37
C MET A 80 6.60 -11.40 3.77
N SER A 81 7.60 -10.51 3.90
CA SER A 81 7.90 -9.82 5.16
C SER A 81 6.77 -8.87 5.56
N MET A 82 6.23 -8.11 4.60
CA MET A 82 5.06 -7.25 4.81
C MET A 82 3.82 -8.05 5.23
N ILE A 83 3.51 -9.15 4.55
CA ILE A 83 2.38 -10.01 4.93
C ILE A 83 2.53 -10.56 6.34
N LYS A 84 3.74 -10.97 6.74
CA LYS A 84 4.02 -11.44 8.12
C LYS A 84 3.84 -10.33 9.14
N GLU A 85 4.28 -9.12 8.84
CA GLU A 85 4.09 -7.95 9.72
C GLU A 85 2.60 -7.65 9.91
N ALA A 86 1.82 -7.65 8.83
CA ALA A 86 0.37 -7.48 8.89
C ALA A 86 -0.32 -8.60 9.70
N ASP A 87 0.08 -9.86 9.52
CA ASP A 87 -0.44 -11.01 10.30
C ASP A 87 -0.11 -10.86 11.79
N PHE A 88 1.10 -10.40 12.10
CA PHE A 88 1.50 -10.14 13.47
C PHE A 88 0.65 -9.02 14.12
N LEU A 89 0.35 -7.94 13.40
CA LEU A 89 -0.53 -6.88 13.91
C LEU A 89 -1.97 -7.39 14.14
N ARG A 90 -2.52 -8.17 13.20
CA ARG A 90 -3.89 -8.72 13.33
C ARG A 90 -4.01 -9.75 14.44
N ASN A 91 -3.05 -10.66 14.56
CA ASN A 91 -3.19 -11.87 15.40
C ASN A 91 -2.26 -11.89 16.63
N GLY A 92 -1.26 -11.01 16.68
CA GLY A 92 -0.16 -11.03 17.66
C GLY A 92 0.83 -12.17 17.44
N SER A 93 0.78 -12.84 16.29
CA SER A 93 1.72 -13.89 15.89
C SER A 93 1.71 -14.04 14.36
N THR A 94 2.80 -14.53 13.78
CA THR A 94 2.90 -14.83 12.34
C THR A 94 2.45 -16.24 11.98
N LYS A 95 1.75 -16.94 12.90
CA LYS A 95 1.44 -18.36 12.77
C LYS A 95 0.52 -18.66 11.59
N LYS A 96 -0.41 -17.76 11.23
CA LYS A 96 -1.31 -18.03 10.09
C LYS A 96 -0.51 -18.08 8.80
N VAL A 97 0.35 -17.09 8.57
CA VAL A 97 1.21 -17.05 7.38
C VAL A 97 2.23 -18.20 7.38
N MET A 98 2.84 -18.48 8.53
CA MET A 98 3.85 -19.55 8.66
C MET A 98 3.27 -20.97 8.52
N ASN A 99 1.98 -21.16 8.83
CA ASN A 99 1.28 -22.44 8.66
C ASN A 99 0.72 -22.66 7.25
N LEU A 100 0.83 -21.66 6.35
CA LEU A 100 0.51 -21.87 4.95
C LEU A 100 1.42 -22.96 4.36
N SER A 101 0.84 -23.83 3.54
CA SER A 101 1.61 -24.83 2.81
C SER A 101 2.58 -24.14 1.84
N LYS A 102 3.66 -24.81 1.43
CA LYS A 102 4.55 -24.28 0.37
C LYS A 102 3.76 -23.97 -0.90
N ASN A 103 2.78 -24.81 -1.23
CA ASN A 103 1.90 -24.61 -2.38
C ASN A 103 1.04 -23.34 -2.22
N ASP A 104 0.51 -23.08 -1.02
CA ASP A 104 -0.30 -21.89 -0.74
C ASP A 104 0.56 -20.62 -0.86
N GLN A 105 1.79 -20.64 -0.35
CA GLN A 105 2.73 -19.51 -0.46
C GLN A 105 3.13 -19.26 -1.92
N THR A 106 3.46 -20.32 -2.67
CA THR A 106 3.75 -20.19 -4.11
C THR A 106 2.53 -19.71 -4.88
N GLN A 107 1.32 -20.18 -4.57
CA GLN A 107 0.09 -19.73 -5.22
C GLN A 107 -0.21 -18.25 -4.94
N LEU A 108 0.01 -17.79 -3.70
CA LEU A 108 -0.14 -16.39 -3.31
C LEU A 108 0.79 -15.49 -4.14
N LEU A 109 2.06 -15.88 -4.28
CA LEU A 109 3.03 -15.17 -5.12
C LEU A 109 2.68 -15.30 -6.61
N ASP A 110 2.39 -16.50 -7.11
CA ASP A 110 2.05 -16.70 -8.52
C ASP A 110 0.82 -15.88 -8.94
N GLY A 111 -0.18 -15.76 -8.08
CA GLY A 111 -1.37 -14.94 -8.36
C GLY A 111 -1.06 -13.46 -8.61
N LEU A 112 0.02 -12.94 -8.02
CA LEU A 112 0.46 -11.56 -8.23
C LEU A 112 1.53 -11.45 -9.33
N TRP A 113 2.54 -12.32 -9.34
CA TRP A 113 3.69 -12.22 -10.24
C TRP A 113 3.46 -12.88 -11.61
N SER A 114 2.60 -13.89 -11.72
CA SER A 114 2.21 -14.48 -13.02
C SER A 114 1.13 -13.67 -13.74
N SER A 115 0.75 -12.52 -13.18
CA SER A 115 -0.26 -11.57 -13.67
C SER A 115 0.10 -10.86 -14.98
N PHE A 116 1.36 -10.93 -15.42
CA PHE A 116 1.81 -10.23 -16.64
C PHE A 116 1.15 -10.75 -17.93
N SER A 117 0.58 -11.95 -17.92
CA SER A 117 -0.25 -12.41 -19.04
C SER A 117 -1.67 -11.86 -18.92
N GLN A 118 -1.96 -10.83 -19.71
CA GLN A 118 -3.26 -10.14 -19.79
C GLN A 118 -4.45 -11.09 -20.01
N LYS A 119 -4.19 -12.30 -20.53
CA LYS A 119 -5.16 -13.38 -20.77
C LYS A 119 -5.71 -14.05 -19.51
N TYR A 120 -5.00 -14.00 -18.38
CA TYR A 120 -5.34 -14.79 -17.17
C TYR A 120 -5.64 -13.93 -15.91
N ARG A 121 -5.98 -12.65 -16.09
CA ARG A 121 -6.17 -11.71 -14.95
C ARG A 121 -7.19 -12.17 -13.91
N THR A 122 -8.35 -12.68 -14.34
CA THR A 122 -9.39 -13.13 -13.40
C THR A 122 -8.96 -14.38 -12.63
N GLU A 123 -8.38 -15.35 -13.32
CA GLU A 123 -7.86 -16.57 -12.68
C GLU A 123 -6.76 -16.24 -11.66
N ASN A 124 -5.90 -15.28 -11.97
CA ASN A 124 -4.83 -14.84 -11.07
C ASN A 124 -5.37 -14.09 -9.84
N TYR A 125 -6.40 -13.26 -10.00
CA TYR A 125 -7.10 -12.60 -8.89
C TYR A 125 -7.70 -13.63 -7.92
N ASP A 126 -8.43 -14.62 -8.45
CA ASP A 126 -9.06 -15.66 -7.64
C ASP A 126 -8.00 -16.54 -6.95
N ARG A 127 -6.90 -16.85 -7.64
CA ARG A 127 -5.76 -17.58 -7.06
C ARG A 127 -5.18 -16.85 -5.85
N PHE A 128 -4.94 -15.54 -5.96
CA PHE A 128 -4.45 -14.73 -4.86
C PHE A 128 -5.45 -14.69 -3.70
N TRP A 129 -6.70 -14.31 -3.97
CA TRP A 129 -7.70 -14.11 -2.93
C TRP A 129 -8.14 -15.40 -2.24
N SER A 130 -8.10 -16.56 -2.91
CA SER A 130 -8.39 -17.85 -2.27
C SER A 130 -7.48 -18.15 -1.07
N ILE A 131 -6.26 -17.60 -1.06
CA ILE A 131 -5.30 -17.71 0.04
C ILE A 131 -5.36 -16.44 0.90
N ASN A 132 -5.28 -15.25 0.30
CA ASN A 132 -5.19 -14.00 1.04
C ASN A 132 -6.43 -13.69 1.88
N TYR A 133 -7.62 -14.10 1.43
CA TYR A 133 -8.85 -13.93 2.19
C TYR A 133 -8.77 -14.57 3.58
N ARG A 134 -8.09 -15.73 3.71
CA ARG A 134 -7.89 -16.44 4.99
C ARG A 134 -6.89 -15.73 5.92
N LEU A 135 -6.03 -14.88 5.36
CA LEU A 135 -5.06 -14.09 6.12
C LEU A 135 -5.68 -12.78 6.63
N VAL A 136 -6.49 -12.14 5.78
CA VAL A 136 -7.16 -10.88 6.07
C VAL A 136 -8.37 -11.07 6.99
N THR A 137 -9.17 -12.11 6.73
CA THR A 137 -10.35 -12.43 7.55
C THR A 137 -9.94 -13.36 8.69
N ASN A 138 -10.15 -12.93 9.93
CA ASN A 138 -9.72 -13.68 11.10
C ASN A 138 -10.78 -14.72 11.54
N ASP A 139 -11.35 -15.47 10.59
CA ASP A 139 -12.35 -16.53 10.84
C ASP A 139 -13.53 -16.08 11.76
N GLY A 140 -13.95 -14.82 11.63
CA GLY A 140 -15.01 -14.21 12.45
C GLY A 140 -14.55 -13.63 13.79
N GLN A 141 -13.28 -13.75 14.16
CA GLN A 141 -12.69 -13.09 15.32
C GLN A 141 -12.27 -11.64 14.99
N LEU A 142 -12.36 -10.73 15.96
CA LEU A 142 -11.82 -9.38 15.78
C LEU A 142 -10.28 -9.44 15.75
N PRO A 143 -9.61 -8.70 14.85
CA PRO A 143 -8.16 -8.54 14.93
C PRO A 143 -7.77 -7.74 16.18
N LYS A 144 -6.56 -7.96 16.68
CA LYS A 144 -5.99 -7.18 17.79
C LYS A 144 -5.70 -5.74 17.35
N HIS A 145 -5.00 -5.59 16.23
CA HIS A 145 -4.72 -4.30 15.63
C HIS A 145 -4.97 -4.31 14.13
N ILE A 146 -5.20 -3.11 13.59
CA ILE A 146 -5.35 -2.85 12.17
C ILE A 146 -3.96 -2.60 11.56
N PRO A 147 -3.53 -3.39 10.55
CA PRO A 147 -2.34 -3.06 9.76
C PRO A 147 -2.64 -1.85 8.88
N LEU A 148 -2.12 -0.69 9.27
CA LEU A 148 -2.26 0.55 8.52
C LEU A 148 -0.96 1.36 8.56
N ARG A 149 -0.75 2.15 7.52
CA ARG A 149 0.35 3.12 7.41
C ARG A 149 -0.20 4.43 6.89
N ILE A 150 0.19 5.53 7.55
CA ILE A 150 -0.21 6.87 7.15
C ILE A 150 1.02 7.60 6.58
N TYR A 151 0.83 8.17 5.39
CA TYR A 151 1.85 8.89 4.63
C TYR A 151 1.48 10.36 4.59
N LEU A 152 2.36 11.20 5.14
CA LEU A 152 2.25 12.65 5.07
C LEU A 152 3.13 13.19 3.92
N PRO A 153 2.86 14.41 3.42
CA PRO A 153 3.69 15.05 2.38
C PRO A 153 5.15 15.29 2.81
N ASP A 154 5.97 15.80 1.89
CA ASP A 154 7.34 16.25 2.14
C ASP A 154 8.31 15.21 2.71
N ASN A 155 8.11 13.93 2.39
CA ASN A 155 8.92 12.81 2.89
C ASN A 155 8.96 12.71 4.43
N CYS A 156 7.88 13.13 5.10
CA CYS A 156 7.69 12.85 6.51
C CYS A 156 7.82 11.34 6.80
N PRO A 157 8.32 10.95 7.99
CA PRO A 157 8.34 9.55 8.39
C PRO A 157 6.95 8.92 8.31
N VAL A 158 6.90 7.67 7.84
CA VAL A 158 5.64 6.90 7.79
C VAL A 158 5.16 6.64 9.20
N ILE A 159 3.89 6.96 9.46
CA ILE A 159 3.27 6.74 10.77
C ILE A 159 2.60 5.37 10.78
N GLN A 160 2.95 4.55 11.77
CA GLN A 160 2.37 3.23 12.00
C GLN A 160 2.22 3.02 13.51
N GLU A 161 0.99 3.11 14.00
CA GLU A 161 0.65 2.93 15.41
C GLU A 161 -0.27 1.71 15.61
N PRO A 162 -0.25 1.05 16.79
CA PRO A 162 -1.16 -0.04 17.10
C PRO A 162 -2.59 0.49 17.28
N ILE A 163 -3.44 0.30 16.26
CA ILE A 163 -4.83 0.73 16.28
C ILE A 163 -5.77 -0.45 16.50
N ALA A 164 -6.55 -0.43 17.57
CA ALA A 164 -7.60 -1.42 17.81
C ALA A 164 -8.77 -1.23 16.81
N PRO A 165 -9.49 -2.29 16.41
CA PRO A 165 -10.66 -2.17 15.53
C PRO A 165 -11.90 -1.57 16.21
N SER A 166 -11.90 -1.46 17.54
CA SER A 166 -13.07 -1.06 18.34
C SER A 166 -12.64 -0.30 19.58
N ASP A 167 -13.53 0.55 20.09
CA ASP A 167 -13.33 1.30 21.33
C ASP A 167 -13.47 0.39 22.58
N GLU A 168 -13.28 0.98 23.77
CA GLU A 168 -13.43 0.28 25.06
C GLU A 168 -14.86 -0.22 25.31
N ASN A 169 -15.86 0.35 24.64
CA ASN A 169 -17.27 -0.03 24.74
C ASN A 169 -17.66 -1.12 23.72
N GLY A 170 -16.74 -1.52 22.84
CA GLY A 170 -16.98 -2.50 21.78
C GLY A 170 -17.61 -1.93 20.51
N ASN A 171 -17.70 -0.60 20.37
CA ASN A 171 -18.15 0.04 19.13
C ASN A 171 -17.02 0.03 18.10
N GLN A 172 -17.35 -0.19 16.82
CA GLN A 172 -16.34 -0.18 15.75
C GLN A 172 -15.80 1.23 15.54
N LEU A 173 -14.48 1.37 15.53
CA LEU A 173 -13.85 2.64 15.17
C LEU A 173 -14.04 2.91 13.68
N THR A 174 -14.22 4.18 13.35
CA THR A 174 -14.27 4.67 11.98
C THR A 174 -12.90 5.15 11.51
N LEU A 175 -12.75 5.36 10.20
CA LEU A 175 -11.55 5.99 9.65
C LEU A 175 -11.29 7.37 10.27
N GLY A 176 -12.34 8.16 10.47
CA GLY A 176 -12.27 9.48 11.11
C GLY A 176 -11.79 9.40 12.55
N ASP A 177 -12.26 8.43 13.34
CA ASP A 177 -11.80 8.24 14.73
C ASP A 177 -10.30 7.96 14.78
N VAL A 178 -9.81 7.10 13.88
CA VAL A 178 -8.39 6.72 13.81
C VAL A 178 -7.53 7.91 13.37
N LEU A 179 -7.97 8.65 12.35
CA LEU A 179 -7.24 9.83 11.88
C LEU A 179 -7.21 10.94 12.93
N HIS A 180 -8.31 11.15 13.67
CA HIS A 180 -8.37 12.09 14.78
C HIS A 180 -7.44 11.68 15.93
N GLN A 181 -7.37 10.38 16.25
CA GLN A 181 -6.50 9.86 17.28
C GLN A 181 -5.01 10.06 16.97
N ILE A 182 -4.59 9.77 15.72
CA ILE A 182 -3.17 9.81 15.33
C ILE A 182 -2.74 11.23 14.93
N LEU A 183 -3.61 11.98 14.26
CA LEU A 183 -3.31 13.30 13.65
C LEU A 183 -4.37 14.34 14.05
N PRO A 184 -4.52 14.65 15.35
CA PRO A 184 -5.58 15.55 15.84
C PRO A 184 -5.48 16.97 15.29
N GLU A 185 -4.29 17.43 14.92
CA GLU A 185 -4.09 18.77 14.33
C GLU A 185 -4.64 18.87 12.91
N LEU A 186 -4.52 17.79 12.12
CA LEU A 186 -5.03 17.72 10.75
C LEU A 186 -6.49 17.29 10.70
N PHE A 187 -6.90 16.44 11.65
CA PHE A 187 -8.25 15.90 11.78
C PHE A 187 -8.79 16.24 13.18
N PRO A 188 -9.27 17.47 13.43
CA PRO A 188 -9.72 17.90 14.77
C PRO A 188 -11.04 17.25 15.22
N SER A 189 -11.75 16.58 14.31
CA SER A 189 -13.00 15.88 14.58
C SER A 189 -13.03 14.58 13.77
N PRO A 190 -13.58 13.48 14.31
CA PRO A 190 -13.83 12.24 13.56
C PRO A 190 -14.84 12.41 12.42
N LEU A 191 -15.75 13.37 12.57
CA LEU A 191 -16.75 13.70 11.55
C LEU A 191 -16.19 14.71 10.54
N PRO A 192 -16.64 14.65 9.27
CA PRO A 192 -16.28 15.64 8.27
C PRO A 192 -16.58 17.06 8.77
N THR A 193 -15.61 17.95 8.63
CA THR A 193 -15.78 19.38 8.93
C THR A 193 -15.81 20.16 7.62
N GLU A 194 -16.55 21.27 7.58
CA GLU A 194 -16.65 22.10 6.36
C GLU A 194 -15.30 22.73 5.95
N ASN A 195 -14.35 22.87 6.90
CA ASN A 195 -12.98 23.36 6.69
C ASN A 195 -11.97 22.27 7.06
N ALA A 196 -11.98 21.15 6.33
CA ALA A 196 -11.11 20.02 6.62
C ALA A 196 -9.66 20.33 6.19
N PHE A 197 -8.75 20.60 7.13
CA PHE A 197 -7.34 20.91 6.83
C PHE A 197 -6.59 19.84 6.03
N ALA A 198 -7.11 18.61 6.00
CA ALA A 198 -6.54 17.52 5.24
C ALA A 198 -7.61 16.53 4.78
N ALA A 199 -7.28 15.77 3.73
CA ALA A 199 -8.11 14.70 3.19
C ALA A 199 -7.33 13.38 3.13
N PRO A 200 -7.88 12.25 3.61
CA PRO A 200 -7.28 10.95 3.41
C PRO A 200 -7.57 10.46 1.98
N VAL A 201 -6.58 9.86 1.35
CA VAL A 201 -6.67 9.21 0.04
C VAL A 201 -6.21 7.77 0.17
N ILE A 202 -7.04 6.86 -0.35
CA ILE A 202 -6.77 5.42 -0.38
C ILE A 202 -7.11 4.94 -1.79
N HIS A 203 -6.17 4.33 -2.51
CA HIS A 203 -6.37 3.88 -3.90
C HIS A 203 -6.90 4.98 -4.83
N GLY A 204 -6.39 6.21 -4.71
CA GLY A 204 -6.78 7.35 -5.54
C GLY A 204 -8.20 7.90 -5.30
N VAL A 205 -8.86 7.52 -4.20
CA VAL A 205 -10.18 8.05 -3.81
C VAL A 205 -10.18 8.60 -2.39
N ILE A 206 -11.06 9.57 -2.11
CA ILE A 206 -11.32 10.07 -0.75
C ILE A 206 -12.45 9.23 -0.15
N PRO A 207 -12.16 8.31 0.80
CA PRO A 207 -13.20 7.59 1.52
C PRO A 207 -14.01 8.51 2.45
N GLN A 208 -15.24 8.09 2.77
CA GLN A 208 -16.01 8.76 3.82
C GLN A 208 -15.39 8.46 5.19
N LEU A 209 -15.29 9.47 6.06
CA LEU A 209 -14.66 9.30 7.38
C LEU A 209 -15.41 8.32 8.30
N ASN A 210 -16.71 8.12 8.08
CA ASN A 210 -17.54 7.22 8.88
C ASN A 210 -17.39 5.73 8.51
N ILE A 211 -16.57 5.37 7.51
CA ILE A 211 -16.37 3.95 7.17
C ILE A 211 -15.72 3.22 8.36
N PRO A 212 -16.19 2.02 8.74
CA PRO A 212 -15.55 1.24 9.78
C PRO A 212 -14.10 0.90 9.39
N ILE A 213 -13.13 1.19 10.25
CA ILE A 213 -11.71 0.97 9.94
C ILE A 213 -11.40 -0.51 9.70
N LEU A 214 -12.10 -1.40 10.41
CA LEU A 214 -12.00 -2.84 10.21
C LEU A 214 -12.41 -3.23 8.78
N TRP A 215 -13.51 -2.66 8.27
CA TRP A 215 -13.98 -2.91 6.91
C TRP A 215 -12.98 -2.36 5.89
N ALA A 216 -12.48 -1.14 6.10
CA ALA A 216 -11.46 -0.54 5.23
C ALA A 216 -10.19 -1.42 5.18
N SER A 217 -9.73 -1.92 6.32
CA SER A 217 -8.56 -2.80 6.42
C SER A 217 -8.73 -4.15 5.72
N GLN A 218 -9.97 -4.60 5.51
CA GLN A 218 -10.27 -5.88 4.85
C GLN A 218 -10.48 -5.73 3.35
N ASN A 219 -10.99 -4.59 2.90
CA ASN A 219 -11.48 -4.39 1.53
C ASN A 219 -10.66 -3.37 0.72
N LEU A 220 -9.91 -2.48 1.40
CA LEU A 220 -9.11 -1.42 0.79
C LEU A 220 -7.61 -1.57 1.12
N CYS A 221 -7.20 -2.72 1.67
CA CYS A 221 -5.77 -3.01 1.84
C CYS A 221 -5.13 -3.39 0.50
N TYR A 222 -3.86 -3.07 0.36
CA TYR A 222 -3.06 -3.56 -0.76
C TYR A 222 -2.80 -5.07 -0.61
N PRO A 223 -2.27 -5.74 -1.65
CA PRO A 223 -1.95 -7.16 -1.58
C PRO A 223 -0.94 -7.55 -0.47
N ASP A 224 -0.22 -6.57 0.07
CA ASP A 224 0.69 -6.72 1.21
C ASP A 224 -0.05 -6.73 2.58
N ASN A 225 -1.39 -6.66 2.55
CA ASN A 225 -2.31 -6.65 3.69
C ASN A 225 -2.25 -5.41 4.60
N PHE A 226 -1.60 -4.34 4.14
CA PHE A 226 -1.63 -3.03 4.79
C PHE A 226 -2.65 -2.09 4.14
N LEU A 227 -3.34 -1.33 4.98
CA LEU A 227 -4.11 -0.17 4.56
C LEU A 227 -3.17 1.03 4.47
N HIS A 228 -2.81 1.42 3.25
CA HIS A 228 -1.96 2.59 3.00
C HIS A 228 -2.85 3.83 2.80
N ILE A 229 -2.67 4.83 3.66
CA ILE A 229 -3.47 6.06 3.68
C ILE A 229 -2.56 7.25 3.41
N VAL A 230 -2.75 7.93 2.28
CA VAL A 230 -2.06 9.19 1.98
C VAL A 230 -2.89 10.33 2.54
N VAL A 231 -2.27 11.26 3.26
CA VAL A 231 -2.93 12.46 3.75
C VAL A 231 -2.49 13.64 2.90
N LEU A 232 -3.46 14.28 2.23
CA LEU A 232 -3.25 15.48 1.45
C LEU A 232 -3.64 16.70 2.30
N LEU A 233 -2.76 17.69 2.38
CA LEU A 233 -3.02 18.94 3.09
C LEU A 233 -3.79 19.91 2.19
N GLU A 234 -4.74 20.67 2.75
CA GLU A 234 -5.34 21.81 2.06
C GLU A 234 -4.32 22.97 1.99
N THR A 235 -4.07 23.47 0.78
CA THR A 235 -3.26 24.68 0.50
C THR A 235 -4.14 25.88 0.21
#